data_AF-A0A357Y146-F1
#
_entry.id   AF-A0A357Y146-F1
#
_cell.length_a   1.000
_cell.length_b   1.000
_cell.length_c   1.000
_cell.angle_alpha   90.00
_cell.angle_beta   90.00
_cell.angle_gamma   90.00
#
_symmetry.space_group_name_H-M   'P 1'
#
loop_
_entity.id
_entity.type
_entity.pdbx_description
1 polymer ?
#
loop_
_entity_poly.entity_id
_entity_poly.type
_entity_poly.pdbx_seq_one_letter_code
_entity_poly.pdbx_strand_id
1 'polypeptide(L)'
;MVNDLTLVKKYLDVQNDRGFLNLNRLVLLGVDTGASLAGYWAMQDWEKGASRQTKMLILVSPNTLSVDHDMGKYFEKAGKAFKENVHVLIIVPTLDSTAGMNATKIKSALMSEKELANDPPGFASRVPIVRIDTDKSGAELLSTAELGVCKTIEDFIADRFEQYKPSDYQWTRGK
;
A
#
# COMPACT_ATOMS: atom_id res chain seq x y z
N MET A 1 -17.84 3.85 -7.54
CA MET A 1 -16.44 3.86 -7.07
C MET A 1 -16.09 5.10 -6.25
N VAL A 2 -16.01 6.32 -6.81
CA VAL A 2 -15.63 7.53 -6.03
C VAL A 2 -16.61 7.83 -4.87
N ASN A 3 -17.92 7.63 -5.10
CA ASN A 3 -18.93 7.76 -4.05
C ASN A 3 -18.73 6.72 -2.93
N ASP A 4 -18.32 5.50 -3.27
CA ASP A 4 -18.13 4.41 -2.30
C ASP A 4 -16.89 4.69 -1.42
N LEU A 5 -15.79 5.16 -2.00
CA LEU A 5 -14.59 5.54 -1.23
C LEU A 5 -14.89 6.70 -0.27
N THR A 6 -15.72 7.65 -0.71
CA THR A 6 -16.15 8.78 0.12
C THR A 6 -16.99 8.31 1.32
N LEU A 7 -17.90 7.35 1.10
CA LEU A 7 -18.70 6.76 2.17
C LEU A 7 -17.84 5.96 3.16
N VAL A 8 -16.89 5.16 2.66
CA VAL A 8 -15.95 4.41 3.52
C VAL A 8 -15.13 5.38 4.36
N LYS A 9 -14.63 6.48 3.77
CA LYS A 9 -13.88 7.50 4.52
C LYS A 9 -14.71 8.09 5.65
N LYS A 10 -15.94 8.54 5.34
CA LYS A 10 -16.87 9.07 6.34
C LYS A 10 -17.17 8.08 7.45
N TYR A 11 -17.33 6.80 7.10
CA TYR A 11 -17.51 5.74 8.09
C TYR A 11 -16.28 5.63 9.01
N LEU A 12 -15.08 5.60 8.45
CA LEU A 12 -13.84 5.51 9.23
C LEU A 12 -13.66 6.73 10.15
N ASP A 13 -13.95 7.93 9.68
CA ASP A 13 -13.91 9.17 10.50
C ASP A 13 -14.86 9.05 11.71
N VAL A 14 -16.09 8.56 11.50
CA VAL A 14 -17.05 8.33 12.59
C VAL A 14 -16.56 7.29 13.58
N GLN A 15 -15.96 6.18 13.12
CA GLN A 15 -15.41 5.16 14.02
C GLN A 15 -14.19 5.68 14.79
N ASN A 16 -13.37 6.51 14.15
CA ASN A 16 -12.23 7.17 14.78
C ASN A 16 -12.68 8.11 15.90
N ASP A 17 -13.70 8.93 15.65
CA ASP A 17 -14.23 9.87 16.66
C ASP A 17 -14.87 9.16 17.85
N ARG A 18 -15.39 7.95 17.62
CA ARG A 18 -15.96 7.10 18.68
C ARG A 18 -14.92 6.35 19.50
N GLY A 19 -13.64 6.43 19.14
CA GLY A 19 -12.60 5.69 19.87
C GLY A 19 -12.49 4.21 19.46
N PHE A 20 -12.99 3.81 18.29
CA PHE A 20 -12.94 2.40 17.85
C PHE A 20 -11.75 2.07 16.95
N LEU A 21 -11.21 3.05 16.22
CA LEU A 21 -10.03 2.87 15.37
C LEU A 21 -9.17 4.12 15.35
N ASN A 22 -7.87 3.96 15.08
CA ASN A 22 -6.95 5.09 14.98
C ASN A 22 -6.59 5.34 13.51
N LEU A 23 -7.11 6.42 12.94
CA LEU A 23 -6.84 6.79 11.54
C LEU A 23 -5.38 7.18 11.28
N ASN A 24 -4.60 7.53 12.31
CA ASN A 24 -3.16 7.75 12.16
C ASN A 24 -2.37 6.44 11.99
N ARG A 25 -3.05 5.29 12.03
CA ARG A 25 -2.53 3.94 11.77
C ARG A 25 -3.24 3.26 10.61
N LEU A 26 -3.81 4.02 9.69
CA LEU A 26 -4.54 3.44 8.56
C LEU A 26 -3.58 2.70 7.60
N VAL A 27 -3.86 1.42 7.40
CA VAL A 27 -3.21 0.54 6.42
C VAL A 27 -4.23 0.18 5.34
N LEU A 28 -3.86 0.36 4.08
CA LEU A 28 -4.67 -0.06 2.94
C LEU A 28 -4.06 -1.33 2.34
N LEU A 29 -4.90 -2.34 2.13
CA LEU A 29 -4.54 -3.57 1.43
C LEU A 29 -5.43 -3.70 0.20
N GLY A 30 -4.82 -3.94 -0.95
CA GLY A 30 -5.52 -4.22 -2.19
C GLY A 30 -4.95 -5.46 -2.87
N VAL A 31 -5.85 -6.22 -3.50
CA VAL A 31 -5.54 -7.51 -4.13
C VAL A 31 -5.98 -7.46 -5.59
N ASP A 32 -5.14 -7.93 -6.50
CA ASP A 32 -5.42 -7.95 -7.94
C ASP A 32 -5.81 -6.56 -8.47
N THR A 33 -6.97 -6.40 -9.11
CA THR A 33 -7.49 -5.08 -9.52
C THR A 33 -7.82 -4.17 -8.34
N GLY A 34 -8.10 -4.75 -7.17
CA GLY A 34 -8.26 -4.01 -5.91
C GLY A 34 -6.99 -3.32 -5.44
N ALA A 35 -5.81 -3.79 -5.87
CA ALA A 35 -4.53 -3.13 -5.63
C ALA A 35 -4.49 -1.75 -6.31
N SER A 36 -5.01 -1.64 -7.54
CA SER A 36 -5.15 -0.35 -8.23
C SER A 36 -6.07 0.60 -7.49
N LEU A 37 -7.19 0.11 -6.95
CA LEU A 37 -8.13 0.92 -6.16
C LEU A 37 -7.50 1.41 -4.85
N ALA A 38 -6.78 0.53 -4.14
CA ALA A 38 -6.07 0.89 -2.92
C ALA A 38 -4.98 1.94 -3.19
N GLY A 39 -4.23 1.81 -4.29
CA GLY A 39 -3.25 2.80 -4.72
C GLY A 39 -3.89 4.16 -5.04
N TYR A 40 -5.00 4.16 -5.78
CA TYR A 40 -5.74 5.39 -6.09
C TYR A 40 -6.25 6.08 -4.82
N TRP A 41 -6.82 5.32 -3.87
CA TRP A 41 -7.22 5.87 -2.59
C TRP A 41 -6.05 6.51 -1.87
N ALA A 42 -4.96 5.77 -1.70
CA ALA A 42 -3.79 6.21 -0.96
C ALA A 42 -3.25 7.53 -1.52
N MET A 43 -3.19 7.67 -2.84
CA MET A 43 -2.81 8.91 -3.49
C MET A 43 -3.79 10.05 -3.21
N GLN A 44 -5.09 9.84 -3.40
CA GLN A 44 -6.12 10.87 -3.16
C GLN A 44 -6.13 11.37 -1.71
N ASP A 45 -5.91 10.48 -0.75
CA ASP A 45 -5.79 10.82 0.67
C ASP A 45 -4.61 11.77 0.95
N TRP A 46 -3.52 11.62 0.20
CA TRP A 46 -2.31 12.44 0.36
C TRP A 46 -2.30 13.72 -0.47
N GLU A 47 -2.91 13.72 -1.66
CA GLU A 47 -3.01 14.90 -2.55
C GLU A 47 -3.92 15.99 -1.97
N LYS A 48 -5.09 15.60 -1.44
CA LYS A 48 -6.09 16.56 -0.94
C LYS A 48 -5.80 17.10 0.46
N GLY A 49 -4.67 16.71 1.05
CA GLY A 49 -4.02 17.37 2.19
C GLY A 49 -4.73 17.36 3.54
N ALA A 50 -6.04 17.09 3.61
CA ALA A 50 -6.82 17.25 4.84
C ALA A 50 -6.59 16.13 5.87
N SER A 51 -6.27 14.91 5.44
CA SER A 51 -6.19 13.74 6.32
C SER A 51 -4.82 13.08 6.33
N ARG A 52 -4.22 12.76 5.17
CA ARG A 52 -2.91 12.06 5.07
C ARG A 52 -2.81 10.88 6.05
N GLN A 53 -3.90 10.13 6.15
CA GLN A 53 -4.12 9.11 7.17
C GLN A 53 -3.42 7.81 6.80
N THR A 54 -3.38 7.47 5.51
CA THR A 54 -2.77 6.25 4.99
C THR A 54 -1.28 6.25 5.29
N LYS A 55 -0.80 5.31 6.12
CA LYS A 55 0.63 5.16 6.45
C LYS A 55 1.29 4.03 5.67
N MET A 56 0.51 3.02 5.34
CA MET A 56 1.00 1.87 4.60
C MET A 56 0.02 1.46 3.51
N LEU A 57 0.60 1.02 2.39
CA LEU A 57 -0.12 0.49 1.25
C LEU A 57 0.45 -0.90 0.92
N ILE A 58 -0.41 -1.91 0.88
CA ILE A 58 -0.05 -3.30 0.64
C ILE A 58 -0.74 -3.74 -0.64
N LEU A 59 0.06 -4.15 -1.62
CA LEU A 59 -0.41 -4.53 -2.95
C LEU A 59 -0.09 -6.00 -3.20
N VAL A 60 -1.13 -6.82 -3.33
CA VAL A 60 -1.00 -8.27 -3.56
C VAL A 60 -1.41 -8.59 -4.99
N SER A 61 -0.52 -9.21 -5.75
CA SER A 61 -0.69 -9.45 -7.20
C SER A 61 -1.19 -8.20 -7.95
N PRO A 62 -0.52 -7.04 -7.83
CA PRO A 62 -0.99 -5.79 -8.43
C PRO A 62 -1.29 -5.92 -9.92
N ASN A 63 -2.56 -5.71 -10.29
CA ASN A 63 -3.01 -5.71 -11.67
C ASN A 63 -3.71 -4.40 -12.01
N THR A 64 -3.57 -3.97 -13.26
CA THR A 64 -4.14 -2.72 -13.75
C THR A 64 -5.64 -2.91 -14.00
N LEU A 65 -6.45 -1.95 -13.54
CA LEU A 65 -7.91 -1.96 -13.78
C LEU A 65 -8.26 -1.88 -15.27
N SER A 66 -7.42 -1.22 -16.07
CA SER A 66 -7.53 -1.12 -17.53
C SER A 66 -6.22 -0.60 -18.14
N VAL A 67 -6.11 -0.59 -19.48
CA VAL A 67 -4.95 -0.07 -20.22
C VAL A 67 -4.67 1.41 -19.91
N ASP A 68 -5.72 2.21 -19.73
CA ASP A 68 -5.61 3.63 -19.37
C ASP A 68 -5.28 3.86 -17.89
N HIS A 69 -5.32 2.78 -17.09
CA HIS A 69 -5.11 2.79 -15.65
C HIS A 69 -3.81 2.04 -15.26
N ASP A 70 -2.70 2.36 -15.94
CA ASP A 70 -1.36 1.84 -15.59
C ASP A 70 -0.93 2.36 -14.21
N MET A 71 -0.74 1.44 -13.25
CA MET A 71 -0.35 1.77 -11.89
C MET A 71 0.98 2.51 -11.77
N GLY A 72 1.96 2.23 -12.63
CA GLY A 72 3.22 2.97 -12.66
C GLY A 72 2.98 4.45 -12.94
N LYS A 73 2.18 4.75 -13.98
CA LYS A 73 1.82 6.13 -14.35
C LYS A 73 1.02 6.84 -13.25
N TYR A 74 0.25 6.11 -12.46
CA TYR A 74 -0.41 6.69 -11.29
C TYR A 74 0.61 7.11 -10.24
N PHE A 75 1.47 6.21 -9.80
CA PHE A 75 2.45 6.52 -8.75
C PHE A 75 3.52 7.53 -9.20
N GLU A 76 3.77 7.69 -10.50
CA GLU A 76 4.63 8.76 -11.02
C GLU A 76 4.13 10.13 -10.58
N LYS A 77 2.80 10.35 -10.63
CA LYS A 77 2.13 11.58 -10.22
C LYS A 77 2.06 11.77 -8.71
N ALA A 78 2.39 10.75 -7.91
CA ALA A 78 2.36 10.87 -6.47
C ALA A 78 3.31 11.98 -6.00
N GLY A 79 2.80 12.90 -5.19
CA GLY A 79 3.60 13.99 -4.66
C GLY A 79 4.74 13.51 -3.75
N LYS A 80 5.78 14.34 -3.60
CA LYS A 80 6.94 14.06 -2.74
C LYS A 80 6.53 13.60 -1.33
N ALA A 81 5.54 14.26 -0.73
CA ALA A 81 5.04 13.91 0.60
C ALA A 81 4.50 12.46 0.68
N PHE A 82 3.78 11.98 -0.33
CA PHE A 82 3.34 10.58 -0.37
C PHE A 82 4.53 9.64 -0.44
N LYS A 83 5.46 9.89 -1.37
CA LYS A 83 6.62 9.04 -1.61
C LYS A 83 7.53 8.92 -0.36
N GLU A 84 7.65 9.98 0.42
CA GLU A 84 8.50 10.00 1.63
C GLU A 84 7.84 9.40 2.87
N ASN A 85 6.51 9.35 2.95
CA ASN A 85 5.80 9.05 4.21
C ASN A 85 4.89 7.82 4.15
N VAL A 86 4.62 7.27 2.97
CA VAL A 86 3.83 6.04 2.80
C VAL A 86 4.76 4.88 2.51
N HIS A 87 4.73 3.87 3.39
CA HIS A 87 5.46 2.62 3.17
C HIS A 87 4.64 1.70 2.26
N VAL A 88 5.28 1.11 1.25
CA VAL A 88 4.58 0.29 0.26
C VAL A 88 5.16 -1.11 0.22
N LEU A 89 4.36 -2.13 0.52
CA LEU A 89 4.72 -3.53 0.34
C LEU A 89 4.05 -4.05 -0.93
N ILE A 90 4.82 -4.73 -1.78
CA ILE A 90 4.30 -5.37 -2.98
C ILE A 90 4.59 -6.87 -2.89
N ILE A 91 3.55 -7.69 -3.01
CA ILE A 91 3.65 -9.15 -3.00
C ILE A 91 3.20 -9.68 -4.36
N VAL A 92 4.02 -10.51 -4.99
CA VAL A 92 3.74 -11.06 -6.32
C VAL A 92 4.03 -12.55 -6.39
N PRO A 93 3.25 -13.34 -7.16
CA PRO A 93 3.66 -14.68 -7.55
C PRO A 93 4.90 -14.61 -8.44
N THR A 94 5.82 -15.55 -8.31
CA THR A 94 7.00 -15.65 -9.19
C THR A 94 6.59 -15.98 -10.63
N LEU A 95 5.54 -16.79 -10.80
CA LEU A 95 5.07 -17.24 -12.11
C LEU A 95 4.16 -16.22 -12.83
N ASP A 96 3.71 -15.17 -12.15
CA ASP A 96 2.92 -14.10 -12.74
C ASP A 96 3.82 -12.97 -13.22
N SER A 97 4.20 -13.05 -14.50
CA SER A 97 5.06 -12.06 -15.15
C SER A 97 4.40 -10.66 -15.22
N THR A 98 3.08 -10.58 -15.34
CA THR A 98 2.33 -9.32 -15.40
C THR A 98 2.38 -8.60 -14.06
N ALA A 99 2.01 -9.29 -12.98
CA ALA A 99 2.13 -8.73 -11.63
C ALA A 99 3.59 -8.38 -11.30
N GLY A 100 4.53 -9.22 -11.72
CA GLY A 100 5.97 -8.97 -11.58
C GLY A 100 6.43 -7.69 -12.27
N MET A 101 6.00 -7.43 -13.51
CA MET A 101 6.30 -6.19 -14.24
C MET A 101 5.64 -4.97 -13.58
N ASN A 102 4.37 -5.09 -13.19
CA ASN A 102 3.66 -4.00 -12.52
C ASN A 102 4.32 -3.62 -11.19
N ALA A 103 4.76 -4.61 -10.40
CA ALA A 103 5.49 -4.35 -9.16
C ALA A 103 6.77 -3.54 -9.40
N THR A 104 7.55 -3.89 -10.43
CA THR A 104 8.75 -3.13 -10.80
C THR A 104 8.40 -1.70 -11.24
N LYS A 105 7.37 -1.51 -12.07
CA LYS A 105 6.91 -0.17 -12.49
C LYS A 105 6.51 0.70 -11.30
N ILE A 106 5.72 0.14 -10.37
CA ILE A 106 5.28 0.85 -9.16
C ILE A 106 6.49 1.25 -8.32
N LYS A 107 7.44 0.33 -8.09
CA LYS A 107 8.66 0.62 -7.34
C LYS A 107 9.47 1.74 -7.98
N SER A 108 9.70 1.68 -9.29
CA SER A 108 10.43 2.73 -10.02
C SER A 108 9.71 4.08 -10.01
N ALA A 109 8.37 4.09 -9.99
CA ALA A 109 7.60 5.32 -9.91
C ALA A 109 7.66 5.97 -8.51
N LEU A 110 7.79 5.15 -7.47
CA LEU A 110 7.82 5.59 -6.07
C LEU A 110 9.21 5.99 -5.59
N MET A 111 10.27 5.47 -6.19
CA MET A 111 11.66 5.69 -5.80
C MET A 111 12.42 6.49 -6.87
N SER A 112 13.25 7.44 -6.46
CA SER A 112 14.20 8.09 -7.36
C SER A 112 15.27 7.10 -7.85
N GLU A 113 15.90 7.40 -9.00
CA GLU A 113 16.99 6.57 -9.53
C GLU A 113 18.13 6.37 -8.52
N LYS A 114 18.45 7.41 -7.75
CA LYS A 114 19.47 7.34 -6.69
C LYS A 114 19.04 6.41 -5.54
N GLU A 115 17.76 6.42 -5.16
CA GLU A 115 17.24 5.50 -4.15
C GLU A 115 17.27 4.06 -4.68
N LEU A 116 16.85 3.81 -5.92
CA LEU A 116 16.87 2.49 -6.54
C LEU A 116 18.30 1.91 -6.61
N ALA A 117 19.28 2.74 -6.96
CA ALA A 117 20.68 2.31 -7.04
C ALA A 117 21.28 1.89 -5.68
N ASN A 118 20.70 2.37 -4.57
CA ASN A 118 21.15 2.08 -3.21
C ASN A 118 20.08 1.35 -2.38
N ASP A 119 19.09 0.74 -3.05
CA ASP A 119 17.96 0.13 -2.38
C ASP A 119 18.39 -1.17 -1.70
N PRO A 120 18.27 -1.29 -0.37
CA PRO A 120 18.66 -2.50 0.33
C PRO A 120 17.67 -3.65 0.03
N PRO A 121 18.11 -4.91 0.13
CA PRO A 121 17.25 -6.06 -0.12
C PRO A 121 16.19 -6.26 0.97
N GLY A 122 15.11 -6.97 0.62
CA GLY A 122 14.08 -7.39 1.58
C GLY A 122 13.35 -6.23 2.24
N PHE A 123 12.96 -6.41 3.50
CA PHE A 123 12.19 -5.42 4.26
C PHE A 123 12.96 -4.16 4.65
N ALA A 124 14.28 -4.12 4.45
CA ALA A 124 15.03 -2.88 4.60
C ALA A 124 14.70 -1.88 3.47
N SER A 125 14.22 -2.35 2.31
CA SER A 125 13.79 -1.48 1.20
C SER A 125 12.63 -0.60 1.64
N ARG A 126 12.53 0.63 1.11
CA ARG A 126 11.31 1.45 1.32
C ARG A 126 10.09 0.86 0.61
N VAL A 127 10.33 0.22 -0.54
CA VAL A 127 9.30 -0.43 -1.37
C VAL A 127 9.70 -1.88 -1.61
N PRO A 128 9.61 -2.76 -0.58
CA PRO A 128 9.94 -4.16 -0.73
C PRO A 128 9.01 -4.84 -1.73
N ILE A 129 9.60 -5.65 -2.61
CA ILE A 129 8.89 -6.59 -3.47
C ILE A 129 9.18 -7.99 -2.95
N VAL A 130 8.16 -8.67 -2.45
CA VAL A 130 8.23 -10.06 -2.02
C VAL A 130 7.70 -10.95 -3.15
N ARG A 131 8.51 -11.91 -3.59
CA ARG A 131 8.12 -12.89 -4.60
C ARG A 131 7.81 -14.22 -3.92
N ILE A 132 6.63 -14.77 -4.21
CA ILE A 132 6.16 -16.05 -3.67
C ILE A 132 6.23 -17.08 -4.80
N ASP A 133 6.94 -18.17 -4.58
CA ASP A 133 7.08 -19.24 -5.59
C ASP A 133 5.81 -20.09 -5.66
N THR A 134 4.86 -19.66 -6.50
CA THR A 134 3.55 -20.29 -6.68
C THR A 134 2.92 -19.84 -8.00
N ASP A 135 1.97 -20.62 -8.49
CA ASP A 135 1.05 -20.32 -9.59
C ASP A 135 -0.23 -19.60 -9.11
N LYS A 136 -0.50 -19.60 -7.79
CA LYS A 136 -1.63 -18.90 -7.19
C LYS A 136 -1.46 -17.38 -7.30
N SER A 137 -2.57 -16.67 -7.45
CA SER A 137 -2.57 -15.21 -7.57
C SER A 137 -3.76 -14.57 -6.85
N GLY A 138 -3.69 -13.24 -6.67
CA GLY A 138 -4.78 -12.47 -6.11
C GLY A 138 -5.17 -12.94 -4.71
N ALA A 139 -6.46 -13.21 -4.50
CA ALA A 139 -6.99 -13.58 -3.19
C ALA A 139 -6.49 -14.96 -2.73
N GLU A 140 -6.12 -15.84 -3.65
CA GLU A 140 -5.63 -17.19 -3.33
C GLU A 140 -4.29 -17.17 -2.59
N LEU A 141 -3.48 -16.11 -2.82
CA LEU A 141 -2.26 -15.87 -2.07
C LEU A 141 -2.54 -15.61 -0.59
N LEU A 142 -3.66 -14.96 -0.27
CA LEU A 142 -4.06 -14.65 1.11
C LEU A 142 -4.73 -15.83 1.80
N SER A 143 -5.48 -16.65 1.06
CA SER A 143 -6.22 -17.78 1.63
C SER A 143 -5.36 -19.03 1.84
N THR A 144 -4.17 -19.11 1.22
CA THR A 144 -3.28 -20.27 1.35
C THR A 144 -2.27 -20.03 2.47
N ALA A 145 -2.57 -20.52 3.68
CA ALA A 145 -1.77 -20.28 4.87
C ALA A 145 -0.29 -20.70 4.72
N GLU A 146 -0.03 -21.79 3.98
CA GLU A 146 1.31 -22.33 3.76
C GLU A 146 2.22 -21.38 2.97
N LEU A 147 1.66 -20.43 2.23
CA LEU A 147 2.44 -19.42 1.50
C LEU A 147 2.97 -18.30 2.41
N GLY A 148 2.52 -18.21 3.67
CA GLY A 148 3.03 -17.24 4.63
C GLY A 148 2.76 -15.77 4.28
N VAL A 149 1.85 -15.48 3.35
CA VAL A 149 1.58 -14.12 2.86
C VAL A 149 1.00 -13.23 3.94
N CYS A 150 0.01 -13.72 4.71
CA CYS A 150 -0.55 -12.97 5.84
C CYS A 150 0.51 -12.66 6.90
N LYS A 151 1.37 -13.64 7.21
CA LYS A 151 2.48 -13.45 8.16
C LYS A 151 3.48 -12.40 7.67
N THR A 152 3.82 -12.44 6.38
CA THR A 152 4.67 -11.44 5.71
C THR A 152 4.09 -10.02 5.84
N ILE A 153 2.78 -9.89 5.66
CA ILE A 153 2.04 -8.63 5.81
C ILE A 153 2.09 -8.13 7.26
N GLU A 154 1.81 -9.00 8.22
CA GLU A 154 1.87 -8.69 9.65
C GLU A 154 3.27 -8.24 10.08
N ASP A 155 4.31 -8.97 9.66
CA ASP A 155 5.70 -8.67 10.00
C ASP A 155 6.13 -7.33 9.40
N PHE A 156 5.72 -7.02 8.16
CA PHE A 156 5.95 -5.72 7.55
C PHE A 156 5.26 -4.59 8.32
N ILE A 157 3.98 -4.77 8.69
CA ILE A 157 3.23 -3.75 9.44
C ILE A 157 3.88 -3.51 10.80
N ALA A 158 4.27 -4.58 11.51
CA ALA A 158 4.93 -4.50 12.80
C ALA A 158 6.26 -3.75 12.71
N ASP A 159 7.14 -4.17 11.79
CA ASP A 159 8.45 -3.55 11.57
C ASP A 159 8.32 -2.05 11.25
N ARG A 160 7.38 -1.67 10.38
CA ARG A 160 7.18 -0.26 10.03
C ARG A 160 6.61 0.53 11.17
N PHE A 161 5.69 -0.02 11.95
CA PHE A 161 5.13 0.71 13.09
C PHE A 161 6.13 0.89 14.25
N GLU A 162 7.12 0.00 14.40
CA GLU A 162 8.21 0.19 15.37
C GLU A 162 9.09 1.41 15.05
N GLN A 163 9.15 1.82 13.78
CA GLN A 163 9.98 2.94 13.33
C GLN A 163 9.37 4.32 13.64
N TYR A 164 8.07 4.40 13.92
CA TYR A 164 7.43 5.68 14.26
C TYR A 164 7.45 5.95 15.76
N LYS A 165 7.40 7.23 16.10
CA LYS A 165 7.33 7.65 17.50
C LYS A 165 5.89 7.51 18.00
N PRO A 166 5.67 7.28 19.30
CA PRO A 166 4.33 7.31 19.90
C PRO A 166 3.53 8.59 19.60
N SER A 167 4.23 9.72 19.41
CA SER A 167 3.63 11.01 18.99
C SER A 167 2.95 10.95 17.62
N ASP A 168 3.43 10.09 16.72
CA ASP A 168 2.92 9.97 15.35
C ASP A 168 1.59 9.21 15.29
N TYR A 169 1.19 8.60 16.41
CA TYR A 169 -0.03 7.82 16.58
C TYR A 169 -1.03 8.41 17.56
N GLN A 170 -0.79 9.63 18.04
CA GLN A 170 -1.76 10.25 18.94
C GLN A 170 -3.13 10.26 18.27
N TRP A 171 -4.15 9.86 19.00
CA TRP A 171 -5.49 9.82 18.48
C TRP A 171 -5.94 11.25 18.18
N THR A 172 -6.08 11.56 16.90
CA THR A 172 -6.63 12.85 16.48
C THR A 172 -8.10 12.62 16.15
N ARG A 173 -8.98 13.42 16.75
CA ARG A 173 -10.38 13.47 16.31
C ARG A 173 -10.45 13.95 14.86
N GLY A 174 -11.35 13.36 14.08
CA GLY A 174 -11.76 13.91 12.80
C GLY A 174 -12.23 15.35 13.02
N LYS A 175 -11.67 16.28 12.26
CA LYS A 175 -12.10 17.69 12.28
C LYS A 175 -13.31 17.87 11.37
#